data_AF-A0A974D2F8-F1
#
_entry.id   AF-A0A974D2F8-F1
#
_cell.length_a   1.000
_cell.length_b   1.000
_cell.length_c   1.000
_cell.angle_alpha   90.00
_cell.angle_beta   90.00
_cell.angle_gamma   90.00
#
_symmetry.space_group_name_H-M   'P 1'
#
loop_
_entity.id
_entity.type
_entity.pdbx_description
1 polymer ?
#
loop_
_entity_poly.entity_id
_entity_poly.type
_entity_poly.pdbx_seq_one_letter_code
_entity_poly.pdbx_strand_id
1 'polypeptide(L)'
;MRQLKSWLPRNPMKLDKEALPDLEETDCYTAPFSRARMHHFTINNRDTFFSNSTRSRIVHHVLQRTKYEDGKSKMGINRLLSNGTYEAAFPPHEGSYKSRHPIKTHGAQNHRHLLYERWARWGMWYKYQPLDLIRRYFGEKIGLYFAWLGWYTGMLIPAALVGLFVFLYGLFTMDSSQVSIEICEANETIMCPMCEKNCTLQRLNESCIYAKPVDSDGWISFISVNKLTGQIDLFSAIVFRPVEKTQRVVL
;
A
#
# COMPACT_ATOMS: atom_id res chain seq x y z
N MET A 1 -40.02 -9.12 2.35
CA MET A 1 -38.69 -8.53 2.62
C MET A 1 -37.85 -9.34 3.62
N ARG A 2 -37.53 -10.63 3.36
CA ARG A 2 -36.71 -11.45 4.28
C ARG A 2 -35.62 -12.32 3.63
N GLN A 3 -35.48 -12.32 2.30
CA GLN A 3 -34.49 -13.19 1.60
C GLN A 3 -33.22 -12.47 1.10
N LEU A 4 -33.12 -11.14 1.19
CA LEU A 4 -31.95 -10.38 0.71
C LEU A 4 -30.79 -10.28 1.71
N LYS A 5 -30.92 -10.85 2.93
CA LYS A 5 -29.87 -10.85 3.96
C LYS A 5 -28.83 -11.98 3.82
N SER A 6 -28.95 -12.84 2.80
CA SER A 6 -28.10 -14.05 2.65
C SER A 6 -26.83 -13.81 1.81
N TRP A 7 -26.77 -12.73 1.02
CA TRP A 7 -25.69 -12.54 0.05
C TRP A 7 -24.55 -11.62 0.53
N LEU A 8 -24.74 -10.91 1.64
CA LEU A 8 -23.69 -10.11 2.26
C LEU A 8 -22.98 -10.94 3.34
N PRO A 9 -21.64 -11.12 3.26
CA PRO A 9 -20.90 -11.77 4.33
C PRO A 9 -21.17 -11.04 5.65
N ARG A 10 -21.59 -11.80 6.68
CA ARG A 10 -21.75 -11.28 8.05
C ARG A 10 -20.42 -10.63 8.45
N ASN A 11 -20.43 -9.31 8.64
CA ASN A 11 -19.28 -8.48 8.99
C ASN A 11 -18.03 -8.71 8.11
N PRO A 12 -17.93 -8.09 6.92
CA PRO A 12 -16.71 -8.15 6.09
C PRO A 12 -15.47 -7.60 6.80
N MET A 13 -15.70 -6.89 7.92
CA MET A 13 -14.72 -6.22 8.75
C MET A 13 -14.13 -7.07 9.89
N LYS A 14 -14.61 -8.31 10.12
CA LYS A 14 -14.05 -9.17 11.18
C LYS A 14 -12.98 -10.08 10.61
N LEU A 15 -11.75 -10.01 11.14
CA LEU A 15 -10.73 -11.02 10.89
C LEU A 15 -11.25 -12.35 11.44
N ASP A 16 -11.36 -13.35 10.57
CA ASP A 16 -11.82 -14.68 10.91
C ASP A 16 -10.73 -15.42 11.73
N LYS A 17 -10.77 -15.21 13.05
CA LYS A 17 -9.83 -15.77 14.04
C LYS A 17 -9.88 -17.32 14.07
N GLU A 18 -11.01 -17.92 13.69
CA GLU A 18 -11.18 -19.39 13.66
C GLU A 18 -10.26 -20.07 12.64
N ALA A 19 -9.84 -19.35 11.60
CA ALA A 19 -8.94 -19.88 10.59
C ALA A 19 -7.45 -19.67 10.90
N LEU A 20 -7.12 -18.97 11.98
CA LEU A 20 -5.74 -18.80 12.47
C LEU A 20 -5.70 -18.94 14.01
N PRO A 21 -5.99 -20.14 14.55
CA PRO A 21 -6.00 -20.38 16.00
C PRO A 21 -4.63 -20.14 16.64
N ASP A 22 -3.52 -20.34 15.90
CA ASP A 22 -2.16 -20.09 16.39
C ASP A 22 -1.84 -18.60 16.70
N LEU A 23 -2.69 -17.68 16.23
CA LEU A 23 -2.51 -16.22 16.41
C LEU A 23 -3.37 -15.67 17.55
N GLU A 24 -3.98 -16.54 18.36
CA GLU A 24 -4.80 -16.11 19.49
C GLU A 24 -3.93 -15.36 20.53
N GLU A 25 -4.33 -14.14 20.85
CA GLU A 25 -3.63 -13.24 21.76
C GLU A 25 -3.64 -13.85 23.17
N THR A 26 -2.49 -14.35 23.60
CA THR A 26 -2.23 -14.74 24.99
C THR A 26 -1.39 -13.65 25.65
N ASP A 27 -1.58 -13.42 26.95
CA ASP A 27 -0.83 -12.44 27.76
C ASP A 27 0.65 -12.87 27.94
N CYS A 28 1.39 -12.94 26.85
CA CYS A 28 2.78 -13.38 26.80
C CYS A 28 3.72 -12.19 26.58
N TYR A 29 4.83 -12.19 27.31
CA TYR A 29 5.92 -11.23 27.09
C TYR A 29 6.84 -11.68 25.95
N THR A 30 7.37 -10.72 25.19
CA THR A 30 8.32 -11.01 24.09
C THR A 30 9.77 -11.00 24.60
N ALA A 31 10.57 -11.97 24.17
CA ALA A 31 11.98 -12.07 24.54
C ALA A 31 12.82 -12.64 23.37
N PRO A 32 14.12 -12.29 23.25
CA PRO A 32 14.98 -12.88 22.24
C PRO A 32 15.16 -14.38 22.51
N PHE A 33 14.96 -15.19 21.48
CA PHE A 33 15.10 -16.64 21.59
C PHE A 33 16.51 -17.02 22.04
N SER A 34 16.59 -17.80 23.12
CA SER A 34 17.85 -18.36 23.62
C SER A 34 17.64 -19.82 23.94
N ARG A 35 18.53 -20.67 23.42
CA ARG A 35 18.50 -22.12 23.68
C ARG A 35 18.65 -22.42 25.18
N ALA A 36 19.39 -21.61 25.92
CA ALA A 36 19.57 -21.79 27.36
C ALA A 36 18.28 -21.52 28.15
N ARG A 37 17.39 -20.66 27.64
CA ARG A 37 16.12 -20.27 28.28
C ARG A 37 14.91 -20.84 27.53
N MET A 38 15.06 -22.01 26.92
CA MET A 38 14.03 -22.61 26.06
C MET A 38 12.70 -22.85 26.79
N HIS A 39 12.75 -23.14 28.10
CA HIS A 39 11.57 -23.40 28.94
C HIS A 39 10.68 -22.17 29.19
N HIS A 40 11.16 -20.95 28.95
CA HIS A 40 10.35 -19.73 29.04
C HIS A 40 9.52 -19.47 27.77
N PHE A 41 9.75 -20.22 26.69
CA PHE A 41 9.02 -20.05 25.43
C PHE A 41 7.90 -21.07 25.32
N THR A 42 6.74 -20.63 24.82
CA THR A 42 5.59 -21.47 24.52
C THR A 42 5.85 -22.31 23.26
N ILE A 43 6.46 -23.48 23.44
CA ILE A 43 6.79 -24.41 22.35
C ILE A 43 5.83 -25.60 22.41
N ASN A 44 4.76 -25.57 21.62
CA ASN A 44 3.82 -26.69 21.51
C ASN A 44 4.41 -27.84 20.67
N ASN A 45 5.01 -27.49 19.54
CA ASN A 45 5.66 -28.43 18.63
C ASN A 45 6.99 -27.83 18.13
N ARG A 46 8.06 -28.61 18.25
CA ARG A 46 9.42 -28.20 17.90
C ARG A 46 9.60 -27.98 16.40
N ASP A 47 8.88 -28.71 15.57
CA ASP A 47 9.04 -28.66 14.11
C ASP A 47 8.35 -27.45 13.48
N THR A 48 7.28 -26.96 14.10
CA THR A 48 6.48 -25.83 13.61
C THR A 48 6.76 -24.51 14.35
N PHE A 49 7.55 -24.54 15.42
CA PHE A 49 7.88 -23.37 16.23
C PHE A 49 8.46 -22.20 15.41
N PHE A 50 9.42 -22.49 14.53
CA PHE A 50 9.94 -21.48 13.60
C PHE A 50 9.17 -21.51 12.28
N SER A 51 8.57 -20.37 11.92
CA SER A 51 7.94 -20.19 10.60
C SER A 51 8.94 -20.44 9.45
N ASN A 52 8.44 -20.90 8.31
CA ASN A 52 9.27 -21.13 7.11
C ASN A 52 10.03 -19.87 6.67
N SER A 53 9.43 -18.69 6.85
CA SER A 53 10.07 -17.39 6.64
C SER A 53 11.25 -17.15 7.59
N THR A 54 11.08 -17.46 8.89
CA THR A 54 12.15 -17.33 9.89
C THR A 54 13.27 -18.33 9.63
N ARG A 55 12.94 -19.57 9.28
CA ARG A 55 13.92 -20.61 8.90
C ARG A 55 14.76 -20.17 7.70
N SER A 56 14.09 -19.68 6.65
CA SER A 56 14.77 -19.15 5.45
C SER A 56 15.68 -17.96 5.78
N ARG A 57 15.23 -17.07 6.68
CA ARG A 57 16.04 -15.93 7.16
C ARG A 57 17.27 -16.39 7.93
N ILE A 58 17.14 -17.39 8.79
CA ILE A 58 18.28 -17.97 9.53
C ILE A 58 19.28 -18.59 8.56
N VAL A 59 18.82 -19.38 7.59
CA VAL A 59 19.68 -20.00 6.56
C VAL A 59 20.40 -18.92 5.75
N HIS A 60 19.67 -17.90 5.27
CA HIS A 60 20.28 -16.81 4.52
C HIS A 60 21.34 -16.07 5.34
N HIS A 61 21.09 -15.87 6.64
CA HIS A 61 22.03 -15.24 7.56
C HIS A 61 23.31 -16.07 7.76
N VAL A 62 23.18 -17.40 7.82
CA VAL A 62 24.33 -18.31 7.85
C VAL A 62 25.10 -18.20 6.53
N LEU A 63 24.43 -18.28 5.38
CA LEU A 63 25.06 -18.17 4.05
C LEU A 63 25.76 -16.83 3.80
N GLN A 64 25.28 -15.75 4.41
CA GLN A 64 25.96 -14.45 4.37
C GLN A 64 27.24 -14.43 5.21
N ARG A 65 27.35 -15.29 6.22
CA ARG A 65 28.47 -15.31 7.17
C ARG A 65 29.46 -16.45 7.00
N THR A 66 29.12 -17.46 6.23
CA THR A 66 30.04 -18.55 5.91
C THR A 66 31.19 -18.03 5.05
N LYS A 67 32.40 -18.35 5.49
CA LYS A 67 33.63 -18.16 4.71
C LYS A 67 33.83 -19.37 3.81
N TYR A 68 34.31 -19.15 2.59
CA TYR A 68 34.64 -20.24 1.66
C TYR A 68 36.16 -20.41 1.48
N GLU A 69 36.95 -19.43 1.91
CA GLU A 69 38.42 -19.48 1.88
C GLU A 69 38.99 -18.59 3.00
N ASP A 70 40.22 -18.88 3.42
CA ASP A 70 40.94 -18.10 4.42
C ASP A 70 41.34 -16.72 3.87
N GLY A 71 40.46 -15.75 4.08
CA GLY A 71 40.71 -14.35 3.73
C GLY A 71 39.55 -13.45 4.18
N LYS A 72 39.86 -12.25 4.67
CA LYS A 72 38.86 -11.28 5.17
C LYS A 72 37.80 -10.91 4.13
N SER A 73 38.12 -11.05 2.83
CA SER A 73 37.27 -10.67 1.71
C SER A 73 36.38 -11.82 1.19
N LYS A 74 36.73 -13.09 1.49
CA LYS A 74 36.17 -14.28 0.83
C LYS A 74 35.05 -14.92 1.66
N MET A 75 34.00 -14.12 1.90
CA MET A 75 32.89 -14.47 2.77
C MET A 75 31.56 -14.05 2.15
N GLY A 76 30.53 -14.87 2.38
CA GLY A 76 29.15 -14.55 2.07
C GLY A 76 28.70 -14.88 0.65
N ILE A 77 27.47 -15.36 0.54
CA ILE A 77 26.84 -15.76 -0.72
C ILE A 77 26.71 -14.61 -1.74
N ASN A 78 26.54 -13.37 -1.29
CA ASN A 78 26.37 -12.21 -2.18
C ASN A 78 27.58 -11.99 -3.09
N ARG A 79 28.80 -12.30 -2.60
CA ARG A 79 30.02 -12.19 -3.40
C ARG A 79 30.10 -13.29 -4.46
N LEU A 80 29.66 -14.49 -4.13
CA LEU A 80 29.63 -15.62 -5.07
C LEU A 80 28.61 -15.39 -6.19
N LEU A 81 27.50 -14.72 -5.87
CA LEU A 81 26.52 -14.26 -6.86
C LEU A 81 27.10 -13.14 -7.73
N SER A 82 27.76 -12.13 -7.14
CA SER A 82 28.35 -11.03 -7.92
C SER A 82 29.48 -11.48 -8.85
N ASN A 83 30.21 -12.52 -8.44
CA ASN A 83 31.29 -13.10 -9.25
C ASN A 83 30.78 -14.08 -10.33
N GLY A 84 29.49 -14.38 -10.37
CA GLY A 84 28.92 -15.33 -11.33
C GLY A 84 29.22 -16.82 -11.03
N THR A 85 29.73 -17.14 -9.83
CA THR A 85 29.91 -18.53 -9.40
C THR A 85 28.56 -19.20 -9.09
N TYR A 86 27.64 -18.43 -8.51
CA TYR A 86 26.23 -18.82 -8.40
C TYR A 86 25.38 -17.95 -9.31
N GLU A 87 24.41 -18.55 -9.97
CA GLU A 87 23.45 -17.84 -10.82
C GLU A 87 22.36 -17.15 -10.00
N ALA A 88 21.78 -17.87 -9.02
CA ALA A 88 20.69 -17.35 -8.20
C ALA A 88 20.66 -18.00 -6.82
N ALA A 89 20.15 -17.27 -5.83
CA ALA A 89 19.88 -17.78 -4.50
C ALA A 89 18.53 -17.22 -4.01
N PHE A 90 17.54 -18.09 -3.83
CA PHE A 90 16.21 -17.69 -3.39
C PHE A 90 15.59 -18.76 -2.47
N PRO A 91 14.78 -18.36 -1.47
CA PRO A 91 14.04 -19.32 -0.67
C PRO A 91 12.90 -19.94 -1.52
N PRO A 92 12.66 -21.25 -1.44
CA PRO A 92 11.55 -21.88 -2.13
C PRO A 92 10.22 -21.50 -1.47
N HIS A 93 9.16 -21.38 -2.28
CA HIS A 93 7.80 -21.19 -1.80
C HIS A 93 7.12 -22.52 -1.45
N GLU A 94 6.15 -22.45 -0.54
CA GLU A 94 5.26 -23.57 -0.25
C GLU A 94 4.31 -23.82 -1.44
N GLY A 95 4.34 -25.05 -1.99
CA GLY A 95 3.31 -25.63 -2.86
C GLY A 95 2.64 -24.74 -3.93
N SER A 96 1.49 -25.23 -4.42
CA SER A 96 0.64 -24.48 -5.35
C SER A 96 -0.20 -23.43 -4.62
N TYR A 97 -0.44 -22.30 -5.26
CA TYR A 97 -1.38 -21.27 -4.79
C TYR A 97 -2.84 -21.59 -5.14
N LYS A 98 -3.09 -22.53 -6.06
CA LYS A 98 -4.43 -23.02 -6.43
C LYS A 98 -4.67 -24.40 -5.82
N SER A 99 -5.85 -24.61 -5.27
CA SER A 99 -6.36 -25.95 -4.91
C SER A 99 -7.48 -26.38 -5.85
N ARG A 100 -7.75 -27.69 -5.89
CA ARG A 100 -8.93 -28.27 -6.58
C ARG A 100 -10.22 -28.07 -5.78
N HIS A 101 -10.11 -27.92 -4.47
CA HIS A 101 -11.25 -27.87 -3.55
C HIS A 101 -11.35 -26.51 -2.84
N PRO A 102 -12.57 -25.97 -2.61
CA PRO A 102 -12.75 -24.73 -1.86
C PRO A 102 -12.22 -24.81 -0.41
N ILE A 103 -11.66 -23.69 0.09
CA ILE A 103 -11.16 -23.60 1.48
C ILE A 103 -12.27 -23.87 2.50
N LYS A 104 -13.53 -23.50 2.21
CA LYS A 104 -14.64 -23.67 3.15
C LYS A 104 -14.96 -25.13 3.46
N THR A 105 -14.68 -26.04 2.53
CA THR A 105 -15.02 -27.46 2.67
C THR A 105 -13.84 -28.32 3.09
N HIS A 106 -12.63 -28.00 2.64
CA HIS A 106 -11.44 -28.83 2.90
C HIS A 106 -10.30 -28.10 3.62
N GLY A 107 -10.53 -26.86 4.07
CA GLY A 107 -9.50 -26.05 4.71
C GLY A 107 -8.41 -25.57 3.74
N ALA A 108 -7.42 -24.86 4.28
CA ALA A 108 -6.27 -24.44 3.49
C ALA A 108 -5.22 -25.56 3.44
N GLN A 109 -4.82 -25.92 2.22
CA GLN A 109 -3.75 -26.92 1.99
C GLN A 109 -2.35 -26.40 2.34
N ASN A 110 -2.07 -25.11 2.09
CA ASN A 110 -0.78 -24.45 2.34
C ASN A 110 -1.00 -22.98 2.72
N HIS A 111 -0.03 -22.32 3.37
CA HIS A 111 -0.15 -20.89 3.71
C HIS A 111 -0.23 -20.02 2.47
N ARG A 112 0.49 -20.38 1.40
CA ARG A 112 0.44 -19.67 0.10
C ARG A 112 -0.97 -19.67 -0.50
N HIS A 113 -1.65 -20.81 -0.44
CA HIS A 113 -3.02 -20.94 -0.94
C HIS A 113 -4.01 -20.14 -0.07
N LEU A 114 -3.88 -20.22 1.26
CA LEU A 114 -4.67 -19.43 2.19
C LEU A 114 -4.55 -17.92 1.92
N LEU A 115 -3.32 -17.45 1.71
CA LEU A 115 -3.01 -16.04 1.47
C LEU A 115 -3.59 -15.54 0.13
N TYR A 116 -3.53 -16.37 -0.91
CA TYR A 116 -4.14 -16.05 -2.20
C TYR A 116 -5.66 -15.90 -2.06
N GLU A 117 -6.34 -16.89 -1.49
CA GLU A 117 -7.79 -16.90 -1.38
C GLU A 117 -8.36 -15.79 -0.49
N ARG A 118 -7.62 -15.40 0.56
CA ARG A 118 -8.08 -14.41 1.55
C ARG A 118 -7.67 -12.96 1.25
N TRP A 119 -6.60 -12.75 0.49
CA TRP A 119 -6.04 -11.41 0.29
C TRP A 119 -5.69 -11.11 -1.16
N ALA A 120 -4.85 -11.91 -1.83
CA ALA A 120 -4.32 -11.58 -3.15
C ALA A 120 -5.29 -11.87 -4.33
N ARG A 121 -6.60 -11.81 -4.10
CA ARG A 121 -7.64 -11.94 -5.13
C ARG A 121 -8.33 -10.61 -5.37
N TRP A 122 -8.52 -10.27 -6.65
CA TRP A 122 -9.23 -9.06 -7.07
C TRP A 122 -10.59 -8.89 -6.38
N GLY A 123 -11.36 -9.97 -6.20
CA GLY A 123 -12.66 -9.91 -5.53
C GLY A 123 -12.63 -9.71 -4.01
N MET A 124 -11.47 -9.49 -3.39
CA MET A 124 -11.30 -9.39 -1.93
C MET A 124 -10.86 -8.00 -1.46
N TRP A 125 -10.86 -7.00 -2.35
CA TRP A 125 -10.43 -5.63 -2.07
C TRP A 125 -11.22 -4.91 -0.95
N TYR A 126 -12.47 -5.33 -0.71
CA TYR A 126 -13.36 -4.72 0.30
C TYR A 126 -13.15 -5.28 1.72
N LYS A 127 -12.27 -6.27 1.91
CA LYS A 127 -11.99 -6.86 3.23
C LYS A 127 -10.72 -6.27 3.84
N TYR A 128 -10.61 -6.34 5.17
CA TYR A 128 -9.38 -5.97 5.84
C TYR A 128 -8.22 -6.89 5.43
N GLN A 129 -7.04 -6.28 5.35
CA GLN A 129 -5.82 -6.99 5.03
C GLN A 129 -5.39 -7.87 6.22
N PRO A 130 -5.16 -9.18 6.01
CA PRO A 130 -4.69 -10.08 7.07
C PRO A 130 -3.18 -9.89 7.30
N LEU A 131 -2.81 -8.82 8.01
CA LEU A 131 -1.41 -8.40 8.22
C LEU A 131 -0.57 -9.47 8.91
N ASP A 132 -1.11 -10.19 9.90
CA ASP A 132 -0.36 -11.25 10.58
C ASP A 132 -0.05 -12.43 9.69
N LEU A 133 -0.95 -12.79 8.77
CA LEU A 133 -0.70 -13.86 7.82
C LEU A 133 0.38 -13.45 6.80
N ILE A 134 0.35 -12.20 6.34
CA ILE A 134 1.37 -11.63 5.45
C ILE A 134 2.72 -11.60 6.18
N ARG A 135 2.74 -11.12 7.43
CA ARG A 135 3.92 -11.07 8.29
C ARG A 135 4.51 -12.47 8.55
N ARG A 136 3.67 -13.47 8.84
CA ARG A 136 4.12 -14.87 9.05
C ARG A 136 4.72 -15.47 7.77
N TYR A 137 4.13 -15.20 6.60
CA TYR A 137 4.56 -15.79 5.32
C TYR A 137 5.76 -15.06 4.69
N PHE A 138 5.72 -13.73 4.58
CA PHE A 138 6.75 -12.92 3.92
C PHE A 138 7.77 -12.30 4.88
N GLY A 139 7.45 -12.21 6.18
CA GLY A 139 8.27 -11.57 7.19
C GLY A 139 7.85 -10.13 7.49
N GLU A 140 8.49 -9.57 8.52
CA GLU A 140 8.18 -8.25 9.09
C GLU A 140 8.29 -7.10 8.08
N LYS A 141 9.34 -7.10 7.23
CA LYS A 141 9.59 -5.99 6.29
C LYS A 141 8.43 -5.81 5.30
N ILE A 142 7.93 -6.91 4.75
CA ILE A 142 6.83 -6.90 3.78
C ILE A 142 5.49 -6.70 4.51
N GLY A 143 5.33 -7.28 5.70
CA GLY A 143 4.17 -7.03 6.55
C GLY A 143 3.99 -5.54 6.88
N LEU A 144 5.06 -4.86 7.28
CA LEU A 144 5.05 -3.43 7.61
C LEU A 144 4.75 -2.56 6.38
N TYR A 145 5.32 -2.89 5.22
CA TYR A 145 5.01 -2.20 3.96
C TYR A 145 3.50 -2.19 3.67
N PHE A 146 2.89 -3.36 3.79
CA PHE A 146 1.46 -3.52 3.56
C PHE A 146 0.60 -2.90 4.66
N ALA A 147 1.02 -2.97 5.93
CA ALA A 147 0.36 -2.27 7.02
C ALA A 147 0.32 -0.76 6.78
N TRP A 148 1.44 -0.19 6.36
CA TRP A 148 1.53 1.22 6.01
C TRP A 148 0.65 1.57 4.81
N LEU A 149 0.67 0.77 3.75
CA LEU A 149 -0.18 0.97 2.57
C LEU A 149 -1.67 0.93 2.93
N GLY A 150 -2.09 -0.04 3.75
CA GLY A 150 -3.47 -0.15 4.23
C GLY A 150 -3.88 1.07 5.07
N TRP A 151 -3.03 1.52 5.98
CA TRP A 151 -3.28 2.74 6.76
C TRP A 151 -3.39 3.98 5.86
N TYR A 152 -2.47 4.13 4.91
CA TYR A 152 -2.43 5.27 4.00
C TYR A 152 -3.66 5.36 3.09
N THR A 153 -4.05 4.24 2.48
CA THR A 153 -5.30 4.14 1.70
C THR A 153 -6.52 4.41 2.57
N GLY A 154 -6.53 3.97 3.83
CA GLY A 154 -7.56 4.30 4.81
C GLY A 154 -7.69 5.80 5.09
N MET A 155 -6.58 6.52 5.23
CA MET A 155 -6.56 7.98 5.41
C MET A 155 -6.98 8.74 4.14
N LEU A 156 -6.79 8.15 2.96
CA LEU A 156 -7.25 8.76 1.70
C LEU A 156 -8.77 8.72 1.52
N ILE A 157 -9.49 7.78 2.15
CA ILE A 157 -10.95 7.68 2.03
C ILE A 157 -11.67 8.96 2.49
N PRO A 158 -11.46 9.48 3.73
CA PRO A 158 -12.11 10.72 4.14
C PRO A 158 -11.68 11.91 3.30
N ALA A 159 -10.40 12.00 2.89
CA ALA A 159 -9.92 13.06 2.00
C ALA A 159 -10.63 13.02 0.63
N ALA A 160 -10.81 11.83 0.05
CA ALA A 160 -11.53 11.63 -1.19
C ALA A 160 -13.02 11.98 -1.07
N LEU A 161 -13.66 11.67 0.07
CA LEU A 161 -15.05 12.05 0.32
C LEU A 161 -15.22 13.58 0.38
N VAL A 162 -14.36 14.28 1.13
CA VAL A 162 -14.38 15.75 1.18
C VAL A 162 -14.12 16.34 -0.22
N GLY A 163 -13.17 15.78 -0.97
CA GLY A 163 -12.88 16.21 -2.34
C GLY A 163 -14.05 16.00 -3.29
N LEU A 164 -14.76 14.88 -3.17
CA LEU A 164 -15.97 14.60 -3.94
C LEU A 164 -17.08 15.59 -3.59
N PHE A 165 -17.29 15.92 -2.31
CA PHE A 165 -18.29 16.92 -1.91
C PHE A 165 -17.98 18.31 -2.44
N VAL A 166 -16.72 18.74 -2.38
CA VAL A 166 -16.28 20.02 -2.94
C VAL A 166 -16.44 20.03 -4.47
N PHE A 167 -16.09 18.94 -5.13
CA PHE A 167 -16.27 18.81 -6.58
C PHE A 167 -17.74 18.90 -6.98
N LEU A 168 -18.63 18.17 -6.29
CA LEU A 168 -20.07 18.22 -6.53
C LEU A 168 -20.64 19.61 -6.23
N TYR A 169 -20.22 20.26 -5.14
CA TYR A 169 -20.61 21.63 -4.83
C TYR A 169 -20.17 22.60 -5.94
N GLY A 170 -18.94 22.46 -6.43
CA GLY A 170 -18.44 23.17 -7.59
C GLY A 170 -19.39 23.00 -8.77
N LEU A 171 -19.67 21.76 -9.20
CA LEU A 171 -20.58 21.47 -10.31
C LEU A 171 -21.97 22.13 -10.17
N PHE A 172 -22.55 22.13 -8.97
CA PHE A 172 -23.86 22.76 -8.74
C PHE A 172 -23.81 24.30 -8.80
N THR A 173 -22.68 24.91 -8.46
CA THR A 173 -22.51 26.38 -8.41
C THR A 173 -21.92 26.96 -9.70
N MET A 174 -21.45 26.12 -10.65
CA MET A 174 -20.79 26.53 -11.92
C MET A 174 -21.60 27.49 -12.80
N ASP A 175 -22.94 27.40 -12.80
CA ASP A 175 -23.79 28.28 -13.63
C ASP A 175 -24.26 29.54 -12.89
N SER A 176 -23.90 29.69 -11.61
CA SER A 176 -24.35 30.79 -10.75
C SER A 176 -23.24 31.77 -10.35
N SER A 177 -21.99 31.51 -10.73
CA SER A 177 -20.89 32.40 -10.39
C SER A 177 -20.90 33.64 -11.28
N GLN A 178 -20.67 34.81 -10.68
CA GLN A 178 -20.73 36.08 -11.38
C GLN A 178 -19.70 36.14 -12.53
N VAL A 179 -18.49 35.64 -12.32
CA VAL A 179 -17.41 35.68 -13.33
C VAL A 179 -17.68 34.71 -14.49
N SER A 180 -18.28 33.54 -14.25
CA SER A 180 -18.65 32.63 -15.35
C SER A 180 -19.77 33.23 -16.23
N ILE A 181 -20.75 33.89 -15.63
CA ILE A 181 -21.82 34.61 -16.35
C ILE A 181 -21.23 35.76 -17.17
N GLU A 182 -20.37 36.59 -16.57
CA GLU A 182 -19.72 37.71 -17.25
C GLU A 182 -18.88 37.26 -18.47
N ILE A 183 -18.19 36.10 -18.38
CA ILE A 183 -17.39 35.56 -19.49
C ILE A 183 -18.28 34.93 -20.59
N CYS A 184 -19.35 34.23 -20.22
CA CYS A 184 -20.23 33.56 -21.17
C CYS A 184 -21.19 34.52 -21.89
N GLU A 185 -21.52 35.67 -21.27
CA GLU A 185 -22.40 36.70 -21.85
C GLU A 185 -21.62 37.79 -22.63
N ALA A 186 -20.29 37.81 -22.50
CA ALA A 186 -19.36 38.70 -23.20
C ALA A 186 -19.24 38.41 -24.71
N ASN A 187 -20.28 38.75 -25.48
CA ASN A 187 -20.34 38.54 -26.93
C ASN A 187 -19.59 39.59 -27.77
N GLU A 188 -19.38 40.79 -27.22
CA GLU A 188 -18.76 41.92 -27.91
C GLU A 188 -17.29 42.16 -27.51
N THR A 189 -16.80 41.45 -26.49
CA THR A 189 -15.45 41.61 -25.96
C THR A 189 -14.47 40.74 -26.74
N ILE A 190 -13.54 41.39 -27.44
CA ILE A 190 -12.51 40.76 -28.28
C ILE A 190 -11.18 40.77 -27.51
N MET A 191 -10.54 39.61 -27.40
CA MET A 191 -9.23 39.48 -26.76
C MET A 191 -8.09 39.75 -27.74
N CYS A 192 -6.99 40.28 -27.22
CA CYS A 192 -5.76 40.42 -27.99
C CYS A 192 -5.18 39.02 -28.33
N PRO A 193 -4.66 38.83 -29.55
CA PRO A 193 -4.03 37.57 -29.93
C PRO A 193 -2.74 37.41 -29.12
N MET A 194 -2.51 36.19 -28.62
CA MET A 194 -1.31 35.83 -27.85
C MET A 194 -0.06 35.64 -28.73
N CYS A 195 -0.12 36.01 -30.01
CA CYS A 195 0.87 35.69 -31.01
C CYS A 195 1.17 36.86 -31.95
N GLU A 196 2.40 36.89 -32.45
CA GLU A 196 3.03 38.07 -33.05
C GLU A 196 2.73 38.23 -34.55
N LYS A 197 2.39 37.14 -35.28
CA LYS A 197 2.08 37.17 -36.71
C LYS A 197 0.96 36.18 -37.09
N ASN A 198 0.07 36.61 -38.00
CA ASN A 198 -1.04 35.82 -38.58
C ASN A 198 -1.97 35.16 -37.56
N CYS A 199 -2.47 35.93 -36.58
CA CYS A 199 -3.42 35.40 -35.60
C CYS A 199 -4.80 36.04 -35.73
N THR A 200 -5.83 35.21 -35.57
CA THR A 200 -7.23 35.62 -35.55
C THR A 200 -7.59 36.18 -34.18
N LEU A 201 -8.37 37.25 -34.18
CA LEU A 201 -8.98 37.80 -32.97
C LEU A 201 -9.98 36.78 -32.40
N GLN A 202 -9.84 36.41 -31.13
CA GLN A 202 -10.78 35.54 -30.43
C GLN A 202 -11.74 36.34 -29.55
N ARG A 203 -12.98 35.86 -29.44
CA ARG A 203 -13.98 36.43 -28.53
C ARG A 203 -13.85 35.81 -27.14
N LEU A 204 -14.13 36.59 -26.10
CA LEU A 204 -14.04 36.14 -24.71
C LEU A 204 -14.99 34.97 -24.41
N ASN A 205 -16.20 34.96 -24.98
CA ASN A 205 -17.20 33.88 -24.82
C ASN A 205 -16.67 32.50 -25.27
N GLU A 206 -15.75 32.42 -26.23
CA GLU A 206 -15.16 31.13 -26.64
C GLU A 206 -14.43 30.41 -25.49
N SER A 207 -14.04 31.15 -24.45
CA SER A 207 -13.39 30.61 -23.24
C SER A 207 -14.37 30.18 -22.15
N CYS A 208 -15.69 30.35 -22.36
CA CYS A 208 -16.76 30.03 -21.39
C CYS A 208 -16.66 28.58 -20.85
N ILE A 209 -16.34 27.62 -21.71
CA ILE A 209 -16.19 26.20 -21.32
C ILE A 209 -15.09 26.01 -20.26
N TYR A 210 -14.03 26.81 -20.33
CA TYR A 210 -12.90 26.76 -19.39
C TYR A 210 -13.12 27.63 -18.15
N ALA A 211 -13.94 28.68 -18.24
CA ALA A 211 -14.24 29.57 -17.13
C ALA A 211 -15.19 28.95 -16.10
N LYS A 212 -16.20 28.19 -16.54
CA LYS A 212 -17.21 27.58 -15.67
C LYS A 212 -16.64 26.74 -14.50
N PRO A 213 -15.69 25.81 -14.70
CA PRO A 213 -15.27 24.88 -13.62
C PRO A 213 -14.30 25.48 -12.59
N VAL A 214 -13.68 26.63 -12.86
CA VAL A 214 -12.57 27.19 -12.06
C VAL A 214 -13.07 28.01 -10.87
N ASP A 215 -14.31 28.47 -10.92
CA ASP A 215 -14.81 29.60 -10.14
C ASP A 215 -15.52 29.21 -8.83
N SER A 216 -15.16 28.05 -8.27
CA SER A 216 -15.77 27.56 -7.04
C SER A 216 -14.87 27.81 -5.82
N ASP A 217 -15.31 28.68 -4.91
CA ASP A 217 -14.66 28.97 -3.60
C ASP A 217 -14.36 27.71 -2.76
N GLY A 218 -14.98 26.59 -3.11
CA GLY A 218 -14.73 25.27 -2.53
C GLY A 218 -13.29 24.77 -2.70
N TRP A 219 -12.57 25.13 -3.77
CA TRP A 219 -11.19 24.67 -3.99
C TRP A 219 -10.21 25.20 -2.93
N ILE A 220 -10.37 26.46 -2.50
CA ILE A 220 -9.54 27.08 -1.44
C ILE A 220 -9.81 26.39 -0.09
N SER A 221 -11.08 26.06 0.17
CA SER A 221 -11.49 25.32 1.37
C SER A 221 -10.94 23.89 1.36
N PHE A 222 -10.95 23.20 0.22
CA PHE A 222 -10.37 21.87 0.05
C PHE A 222 -8.85 21.85 0.27
N ILE A 223 -8.13 22.83 -0.27
CA ILE A 223 -6.68 22.98 -0.06
C ILE A 223 -6.38 23.20 1.43
N SER A 224 -7.15 24.05 2.12
CA SER A 224 -6.97 24.29 3.56
C SER A 224 -7.24 23.04 4.40
N VAL A 225 -8.29 22.27 4.11
CA VAL A 225 -8.61 21.04 4.83
C VAL A 225 -7.53 19.97 4.65
N ASN A 226 -7.04 19.75 3.42
CA ASN A 226 -5.96 18.77 3.18
C ASN A 226 -4.61 19.19 3.76
N LYS A 227 -4.39 20.50 3.95
CA LYS A 227 -3.21 21.05 4.65
C LYS A 227 -3.33 20.85 6.16
N LEU A 228 -4.52 21.05 6.74
CA LEU A 228 -4.82 20.82 8.16
C LEU A 228 -4.80 19.35 8.56
N THR A 229 -5.23 18.43 7.69
CA THR A 229 -5.18 16.98 7.96
C THR A 229 -3.77 16.38 7.82
N GLY A 230 -2.76 17.20 7.50
CA GLY A 230 -1.37 16.75 7.33
C GLY A 230 -1.16 15.84 6.11
N GLN A 231 -2.18 15.64 5.27
CA GLN A 231 -2.11 14.78 4.09
C GLN A 231 -1.14 15.36 3.06
N ILE A 232 -1.15 16.69 2.87
CA ILE A 232 -0.23 17.41 1.98
C ILE A 232 1.20 17.40 2.52
N ASP A 233 1.39 17.61 3.82
CA ASP A 233 2.73 17.59 4.43
C ASP A 233 3.32 16.18 4.45
N LEU A 234 2.50 15.14 4.62
CA LEU A 234 2.90 13.74 4.50
C LEU A 234 3.25 13.38 3.04
N PHE A 235 2.45 13.83 2.06
CA PHE A 235 2.77 13.67 0.64
C PHE A 235 4.08 14.36 0.29
N SER A 236 4.29 15.59 0.79
CA SER A 236 5.51 16.35 0.59
C SER A 236 6.70 15.68 1.28
N ALA A 237 6.57 15.22 2.52
CA ALA A 237 7.63 14.54 3.26
C ALA A 237 7.98 13.14 2.71
N ILE A 238 7.06 12.47 1.99
CA ILE A 238 7.28 11.14 1.41
C ILE A 238 7.78 11.23 -0.04
N VAL A 239 7.23 12.14 -0.85
CA VAL A 239 7.64 12.36 -2.25
C VAL A 239 8.90 13.22 -2.33
N PHE A 240 9.07 14.18 -1.43
CA PHE A 240 10.28 15.00 -1.28
C PHE A 240 11.11 14.61 -0.05
N ARG A 241 11.26 13.31 0.25
CA ARG A 241 12.52 12.92 0.89
C ARG A 241 13.62 13.17 -0.15
N PRO A 242 14.59 14.05 0.11
CA PRO A 242 15.78 14.10 -0.73
C PRO A 242 16.39 12.71 -0.62
N VAL A 243 16.56 12.04 -1.76
CA VAL A 243 17.47 10.91 -1.87
C VAL A 243 18.88 11.49 -1.74
N GLU A 244 19.27 11.85 -0.53
CA GLU A 244 20.62 12.26 -0.22
C GLU A 244 21.44 10.99 -0.01
N LYS A 245 21.83 10.38 -1.13
CA LYS A 245 22.98 9.48 -1.15
C LYS A 245 23.95 9.88 -2.24
N THR A 246 25.12 10.26 -1.74
CA THR A 246 26.47 10.11 -2.30
C THR A 246 26.92 11.14 -3.34
N GLN A 247 27.63 12.17 -2.86
CA GLN A 247 28.85 12.61 -3.55
C GLN A 247 29.94 13.09 -2.58
N ARG A 248 31.11 12.43 -2.67
CA ARG A 248 32.46 12.83 -2.28
C ARG A 248 32.78 13.14 -0.79
N VAL A 249 33.50 12.20 -0.16
CA VAL A 249 34.78 12.50 0.48
C VAL A 249 35.76 11.38 0.13
N VAL A 250 36.65 11.66 -0.81
CA VAL A 250 37.97 11.02 -0.91
C VAL A 250 38.93 12.10 -0.43
N LEU A 251 39.63 11.82 0.67
CA LEU A 251 40.86 12.52 1.02
C LEU A 251 42.01 11.91 0.21
#